data_AF-A0A202EA45-F1
#
_entry.id   AF-A0A202EA45-F1
#
_cell.length_a   1.000
_cell.length_b   1.000
_cell.length_c   1.000
_cell.angle_alpha   90.00
_cell.angle_beta   90.00
_cell.angle_gamma   90.00
#
_symmetry.space_group_name_H-M   'P 1'
#
loop_
_entity.id
_entity.type
_entity.pdbx_description
1 polymer ?
#
loop_
_entity_poly.entity_id
_entity_poly.type
_entity_poly.pdbx_seq_one_letter_code
_entity_poly.pdbx_strand_id
1 'polypeptide(L)'
;MSAEQHAPEAEFKEFIDGNLPNQEDEPELHPWTGKIANPRVRAHLHDMARDYDPDDYDMDMPARFEDTEYCKNIVAKWSTETGTEALFSGNIKTLNFFSGLVGYQKDVSGMQVLMELMKMIENTPVFIGYIYGDMGSGKSNFAMLLFEVFESIYGEENIYRAANITSDTVDEEIEEYSRLVDLLEDRRERVQAGEDVDEMLMLIDEAAQIFTGTGSDQWKAKALAKVLKLARKAKANMILIGQDGKDIDASLRALCTTFVEKQSQTTAVFWGDVKDRQGIGRKMKLSKVPETSLDWDTWDEGDFKFDEGDDDEDDLPTWEDLEELKNQHEREMMAILDVTTDMTQTEIGDVYGVSDKTVRRAKNKHENKLQNLGLA
;
A
#
# COMPACT_ATOMS: atom_id res chain seq x y z
N MET A 1 6.05 30.82 3.80
CA MET A 1 4.61 31.09 3.89
C MET A 1 4.07 31.25 2.48
N SER A 2 3.54 30.18 1.89
CA SER A 2 2.85 30.23 0.60
C SER A 2 1.39 29.88 0.83
N ALA A 3 0.52 30.59 0.12
CA ALA A 3 -0.94 30.51 0.21
C ALA A 3 -1.45 29.07 0.20
N GLU A 4 -2.43 28.80 1.08
CA GLU A 4 -3.24 27.59 1.08
C GLU A 4 -3.82 27.37 -0.32
N GLN A 5 -3.35 26.35 -1.02
CA GLN A 5 -3.99 25.88 -2.24
C GLN A 5 -5.26 25.15 -1.82
N HIS A 6 -6.38 25.86 -1.73
CA HIS A 6 -7.70 25.23 -1.70
C HIS A 6 -7.89 24.46 -3.01
N ALA A 7 -8.39 23.21 -2.97
CA ALA A 7 -8.65 22.51 -4.24
C ALA A 7 -9.90 23.15 -4.87
N PRO A 8 -9.78 23.68 -6.11
CA PRO A 8 -10.84 24.45 -6.75
C PRO A 8 -12.18 23.71 -6.83
N GLU A 9 -12.14 22.38 -6.86
CA GLU A 9 -13.32 21.51 -6.94
C GLU A 9 -14.21 21.62 -5.70
N ALA A 10 -13.64 21.74 -4.50
CA ALA A 10 -14.44 21.85 -3.29
C ALA A 10 -14.98 23.26 -3.07
N GLU A 11 -14.20 24.28 -3.44
CA GLU A 11 -14.67 25.66 -3.46
C GLU A 11 -15.83 25.83 -4.46
N PHE A 12 -15.74 25.16 -5.61
CA PHE A 12 -16.82 25.13 -6.59
C PHE A 12 -18.09 24.42 -6.06
N LYS A 13 -17.95 23.37 -5.24
CA LYS A 13 -19.09 22.76 -4.55
C LYS A 13 -19.76 23.74 -3.59
N GLU A 14 -18.99 24.42 -2.74
CA GLU A 14 -19.55 25.40 -1.80
C GLU A 14 -20.16 26.61 -2.52
N PHE A 15 -19.63 27.00 -3.69
CA PHE A 15 -20.27 27.99 -4.56
C PHE A 15 -21.65 27.51 -5.02
N ILE A 16 -21.76 26.28 -5.56
CA ILE A 16 -23.05 25.71 -6.01
C ILE A 16 -24.04 25.59 -4.84
N ASP A 17 -23.57 25.17 -3.68
CA ASP A 17 -24.42 24.98 -2.50
C ASP A 17 -24.72 26.32 -1.76
N GLY A 18 -24.15 27.45 -2.22
CA GLY A 18 -24.41 28.80 -1.68
C GLY A 18 -23.76 29.10 -0.32
N ASN A 19 -22.72 28.35 0.05
CA ASN A 19 -22.11 28.38 1.38
C ASN A 19 -20.85 29.27 1.47
N LEU A 20 -20.47 29.96 0.40
CA LEU A 20 -19.25 30.77 0.40
C LEU A 20 -19.42 32.08 1.20
N PRO A 21 -18.44 32.45 2.06
CA PRO A 21 -18.57 33.54 3.02
C PRO A 21 -18.67 34.96 2.43
N ASN A 22 -18.55 35.13 1.10
CA ASN A 22 -18.70 36.42 0.40
C ASN A 22 -19.56 36.28 -0.87
N GLN A 23 -20.50 35.34 -0.89
CA GLN A 23 -21.36 35.13 -2.04
C GLN A 23 -22.56 36.09 -1.97
N GLU A 24 -22.56 37.10 -2.84
CA GLU A 24 -23.61 38.14 -2.89
C GLU A 24 -24.85 37.67 -3.68
N ASP A 25 -24.66 36.79 -4.67
CA ASP A 25 -25.72 36.28 -5.55
C ASP A 25 -25.92 34.75 -5.41
N GLU A 26 -27.17 34.30 -5.48
CA GLU A 26 -27.46 32.86 -5.61
C GLU A 26 -26.88 32.32 -6.93
N PRO A 27 -26.28 31.12 -6.95
CA PRO A 27 -25.73 30.57 -8.18
C PRO A 27 -26.82 30.32 -9.20
N GLU A 28 -26.59 30.69 -10.46
CA GLU A 28 -27.41 30.25 -11.60
C GLU A 28 -27.14 28.78 -11.99
N LEU A 29 -26.70 27.95 -11.03
CA LEU A 29 -26.37 26.55 -11.22
C LEU A 29 -27.31 25.68 -10.41
N HIS A 30 -27.75 24.57 -11.01
CA HIS A 30 -28.59 23.62 -10.29
C HIS A 30 -27.77 22.83 -9.25
N PRO A 31 -28.38 22.41 -8.12
CA PRO A 31 -27.71 21.68 -7.03
C PRO A 31 -27.09 20.34 -7.43
N TRP A 32 -27.50 19.74 -8.55
CA TRP A 32 -26.96 18.48 -9.08
C TRP A 32 -25.75 18.66 -10.00
N THR A 33 -25.30 19.89 -10.22
CA THR A 33 -24.09 20.20 -10.99
C THR A 33 -22.89 19.51 -10.35
N GLY A 34 -22.09 18.79 -11.15
CA GLY A 34 -20.93 18.02 -10.66
C GLY A 34 -21.28 16.72 -9.89
N LYS A 35 -22.52 16.56 -9.43
CA LYS A 35 -22.96 15.40 -8.63
C LYS A 35 -23.45 14.21 -9.46
N ILE A 36 -23.95 14.46 -10.68
CA ILE A 36 -24.51 13.41 -11.56
C ILE A 36 -23.67 13.30 -12.82
N ALA A 37 -22.97 12.17 -13.03
CA ALA A 37 -22.17 11.92 -14.23
C ALA A 37 -23.02 11.59 -15.48
N ASN A 38 -24.20 10.97 -15.31
CA ASN A 38 -25.04 10.53 -16.42
C ASN A 38 -25.76 11.70 -17.14
N PRO A 39 -25.48 11.96 -18.44
CA PRO A 39 -26.04 13.10 -19.16
C PRO A 39 -27.55 13.00 -19.39
N ARG A 40 -28.12 11.80 -19.48
CA ARG A 40 -29.57 11.62 -19.67
C ARG A 40 -30.35 12.03 -18.43
N VAL A 41 -29.81 11.68 -17.26
CA VAL A 41 -30.41 12.02 -15.97
C VAL A 41 -30.33 13.52 -15.73
N ARG A 42 -29.18 14.15 -16.02
CA ARG A 42 -29.05 15.61 -15.94
C ARG A 42 -30.05 16.32 -16.85
N ALA A 43 -30.15 15.92 -18.12
CA ALA A 43 -31.09 16.52 -19.07
C ALA A 43 -32.54 16.41 -18.57
N HIS A 44 -32.92 15.22 -18.07
CA HIS A 44 -34.24 15.01 -17.46
C HIS A 44 -34.51 15.96 -16.29
N LEU A 45 -33.57 16.12 -15.36
CA LEU A 45 -33.72 17.05 -14.23
C LEU A 45 -33.80 18.51 -14.69
N HIS A 46 -33.03 18.92 -15.71
CA HIS A 46 -33.13 20.27 -16.27
C HIS A 46 -34.50 20.54 -16.91
N ASP A 47 -35.04 19.58 -17.68
CA ASP A 47 -36.36 19.74 -18.28
C ASP A 47 -37.45 19.81 -17.20
N MET A 48 -37.39 18.94 -16.19
CA MET A 48 -38.33 18.97 -15.07
C MET A 48 -38.25 20.29 -14.28
N ALA A 49 -37.04 20.82 -14.04
CA ALA A 49 -36.87 22.08 -13.32
C ALA A 49 -37.38 23.29 -14.11
N ARG A 50 -37.19 23.29 -15.44
CA ARG A 50 -37.68 24.35 -16.32
C ARG A 50 -39.21 24.38 -16.36
N ASP A 51 -39.82 23.20 -16.40
CA ASP A 51 -41.27 23.05 -16.60
C ASP A 51 -42.02 22.96 -15.26
N TYR A 52 -41.33 23.14 -14.12
CA TYR A 52 -41.92 23.10 -12.79
C TYR A 52 -42.63 24.41 -12.45
N ASP A 53 -43.95 24.32 -12.27
CA ASP A 53 -44.78 25.40 -11.76
C ASP A 53 -45.46 24.95 -10.46
N PRO A 54 -45.12 25.52 -9.29
CA PRO A 54 -45.75 25.16 -8.02
C PRO A 54 -47.21 25.59 -7.92
N ASP A 55 -47.66 26.59 -8.70
CA ASP A 55 -49.02 27.13 -8.66
C ASP A 55 -50.02 26.31 -9.50
N ASP A 56 -49.52 25.44 -10.38
CA ASP A 56 -50.33 24.59 -11.27
C ASP A 56 -50.94 23.36 -10.55
N TYR A 57 -50.61 23.14 -9.27
CA TYR A 57 -51.04 21.98 -8.49
C TYR A 57 -51.85 22.38 -7.25
N ASP A 58 -52.97 21.71 -6.99
CA ASP A 58 -53.83 21.88 -5.80
C ASP A 58 -53.21 21.36 -4.48
N MET A 59 -51.90 21.09 -4.46
CA MET A 59 -51.17 20.57 -3.30
C MET A 59 -50.06 21.54 -2.88
N ASP A 60 -49.66 21.47 -1.61
CA ASP A 60 -48.56 22.26 -1.06
C ASP A 60 -47.21 21.75 -1.61
N MET A 61 -46.87 22.24 -2.80
CA MET A 61 -45.66 21.89 -3.53
C MET A 61 -44.52 22.84 -3.15
N PRO A 62 -43.26 22.35 -3.05
CA PRO A 62 -42.12 23.21 -2.77
C PRO A 62 -41.96 24.36 -3.76
N ALA A 63 -41.42 25.50 -3.33
CA ALA A 63 -41.27 26.68 -4.19
C ALA A 63 -40.31 26.47 -5.39
N ARG A 64 -39.40 25.49 -5.29
CA ARG A 64 -38.43 25.14 -6.32
C ARG A 64 -38.47 23.64 -6.60
N PHE A 65 -38.24 23.24 -7.84
CA PHE A 65 -38.19 21.82 -8.24
C PHE A 65 -37.11 21.06 -7.45
N GLU A 66 -35.98 21.73 -7.23
CA GLU A 66 -34.83 21.26 -6.45
C GLU A 66 -35.21 20.80 -5.04
N ASP A 67 -36.23 21.41 -4.46
CA ASP A 67 -36.69 21.15 -3.10
C ASP A 67 -37.64 19.96 -2.99
N THR A 68 -38.13 19.44 -4.12
CA THR A 68 -39.01 18.27 -4.15
C THR A 68 -38.31 17.00 -3.65
N GLU A 69 -39.05 16.13 -2.97
CA GLU A 69 -38.52 14.81 -2.58
C GLU A 69 -38.08 13.99 -3.79
N TYR A 70 -38.78 14.14 -4.92
CA TYR A 70 -38.41 13.49 -6.18
C TYR A 70 -37.01 13.89 -6.65
N CYS A 71 -36.73 15.19 -6.74
CA CYS A 71 -35.41 15.68 -7.12
C CYS A 71 -34.35 15.23 -6.12
N LYS A 72 -34.60 15.42 -4.81
CA LYS A 72 -33.66 15.03 -3.73
C LYS A 72 -33.31 13.54 -3.79
N ASN A 73 -34.28 12.67 -4.02
CA ASN A 73 -34.05 11.22 -4.11
C ASN A 73 -33.24 10.82 -5.35
N ILE A 74 -33.50 11.43 -6.51
CA ILE A 74 -32.72 11.17 -7.72
C ILE A 74 -31.29 11.65 -7.55
N VAL A 75 -31.11 12.88 -7.06
CA VAL A 75 -29.78 13.44 -6.83
C VAL A 75 -29.01 12.59 -5.84
N ALA A 76 -29.61 12.20 -4.71
CA ALA A 76 -28.97 11.33 -3.72
C ALA A 76 -28.49 10.00 -4.34
N LYS A 77 -29.37 9.31 -5.09
CA LYS A 77 -29.02 8.04 -5.74
C LYS A 77 -27.82 8.17 -6.68
N TRP A 78 -27.89 9.12 -7.61
CA TRP A 78 -26.86 9.28 -8.65
C TRP A 78 -25.57 9.93 -8.13
N SER A 79 -25.68 10.73 -7.07
CA SER A 79 -24.51 11.25 -6.33
C SER A 79 -23.73 10.12 -5.70
N THR A 80 -24.42 9.17 -5.06
CA THR A 80 -23.79 7.98 -4.49
C THR A 80 -23.09 7.15 -5.57
N GLU A 81 -23.76 6.87 -6.69
CA GLU A 81 -23.13 6.13 -7.80
C GLU A 81 -21.88 6.84 -8.33
N THR A 82 -21.94 8.16 -8.53
CA THR A 82 -20.81 8.97 -9.01
C THR A 82 -19.67 9.01 -7.99
N GLY A 83 -19.98 9.10 -6.69
CA GLY A 83 -18.99 9.08 -5.60
C GLY A 83 -18.31 7.71 -5.47
N THR A 84 -19.08 6.63 -5.56
CA THR A 84 -18.57 5.25 -5.55
C THR A 84 -17.64 5.00 -6.74
N GLU A 85 -18.03 5.41 -7.94
CA GLU A 85 -17.18 5.29 -9.14
C GLU A 85 -15.91 6.12 -8.99
N ALA A 86 -15.99 7.34 -8.44
CA ALA A 86 -14.82 8.18 -8.20
C ALA A 86 -13.84 7.57 -7.20
N LEU A 87 -14.36 6.85 -6.19
CA LEU A 87 -13.55 6.11 -5.22
C LEU A 87 -12.78 4.97 -5.91
N PHE A 88 -13.46 4.11 -6.66
CA PHE A 88 -12.84 2.98 -7.35
C PHE A 88 -11.91 3.37 -8.49
N SER A 89 -12.21 4.48 -9.19
CA SER A 89 -11.40 4.97 -10.31
C SER A 89 -10.24 5.89 -9.89
N GLY A 90 -10.10 6.19 -8.59
CA GLY A 90 -9.08 7.12 -8.09
C GLY A 90 -9.26 8.56 -8.58
N ASN A 91 -10.51 8.99 -8.84
CA ASN A 91 -10.81 10.34 -9.32
C ASN A 91 -10.85 11.36 -8.16
N ILE A 92 -9.66 11.79 -7.75
CA ILE A 92 -9.41 12.72 -6.64
C ILE A 92 -10.21 14.03 -6.78
N LYS A 93 -10.38 14.53 -8.00
CA LYS A 93 -11.10 15.78 -8.26
C LYS A 93 -12.58 15.66 -7.89
N THR A 94 -13.20 14.56 -8.27
CA THR A 94 -14.60 14.28 -7.93
C THR A 94 -14.76 14.02 -6.42
N LEU A 95 -13.84 13.29 -5.79
CA LEU A 95 -13.88 13.08 -4.33
C LEU A 95 -13.75 14.40 -3.55
N ASN A 96 -12.86 15.30 -3.98
CA ASN A 96 -12.72 16.64 -3.41
C ASN A 96 -14.00 17.48 -3.59
N PHE A 97 -14.67 17.33 -4.74
CA PHE A 97 -15.96 17.98 -4.98
C PHE A 97 -17.03 17.47 -4.01
N PHE A 98 -17.08 16.18 -3.69
CA PHE A 98 -18.07 15.64 -2.76
C PHE A 98 -17.81 16.02 -1.28
N SER A 99 -16.54 16.09 -0.85
CA SER A 99 -16.19 16.39 0.54
C SER A 99 -16.46 17.84 0.96
N GLY A 100 -16.38 18.82 0.05
CA GLY A 100 -16.60 20.24 0.37
C GLY A 100 -15.50 20.86 1.24
N LEU A 101 -15.68 22.09 1.72
CA LEU A 101 -14.64 22.84 2.46
C LEU A 101 -14.50 22.41 3.94
N VAL A 102 -15.49 21.70 4.52
CA VAL A 102 -15.50 21.31 5.93
C VAL A 102 -14.92 19.90 6.11
N GLY A 103 -13.64 19.80 6.45
CA GLY A 103 -12.90 18.52 6.65
C GLY A 103 -11.57 18.41 5.89
N TYR A 104 -11.28 19.43 5.06
CA TYR A 104 -10.25 19.47 4.01
C TYR A 104 -8.88 18.85 4.31
N GLN A 105 -8.33 19.03 5.51
CA GLN A 105 -6.93 18.68 5.77
C GLN A 105 -6.73 17.30 6.40
N LYS A 106 -7.79 16.65 6.88
CA LYS A 106 -7.65 15.35 7.57
C LYS A 106 -7.94 14.17 6.65
N ASP A 107 -9.01 14.25 5.85
CA ASP A 107 -9.48 13.10 5.06
C ASP A 107 -8.81 12.98 3.69
N VAL A 108 -8.50 14.11 3.03
CA VAL A 108 -7.78 14.10 1.73
C VAL A 108 -6.36 13.57 1.88
N SER A 109 -5.70 13.90 2.99
CA SER A 109 -4.35 13.40 3.29
C SER A 109 -4.35 11.89 3.54
N GLY A 110 -5.38 11.33 4.18
CA GLY A 110 -5.48 9.89 4.43
C GLY A 110 -5.76 9.10 3.15
N MET A 111 -6.66 9.59 2.30
CA MET A 111 -6.95 8.95 1.02
C MET A 111 -5.76 8.99 0.06
N GLN A 112 -5.05 10.12 -0.03
CA GLN A 112 -3.83 10.22 -0.84
C GLN A 112 -2.76 9.22 -0.40
N VAL A 113 -2.59 9.07 0.92
CA VAL A 113 -1.69 8.09 1.53
C VAL A 113 -2.05 6.64 1.14
N LEU A 114 -3.34 6.29 1.22
CA LEU A 114 -3.81 4.95 0.84
C LEU A 114 -3.65 4.69 -0.66
N MET A 115 -3.95 5.67 -1.53
CA MET A 115 -3.75 5.54 -2.97
C MET A 115 -2.27 5.39 -3.35
N GLU A 116 -1.36 6.13 -2.71
CA GLU A 116 0.08 5.95 -2.93
C GLU A 116 0.55 4.55 -2.52
N LEU A 117 0.00 4.02 -1.42
CA LEU A 117 0.30 2.68 -0.93
C LEU A 117 -0.25 1.60 -1.87
N MET A 118 -1.49 1.72 -2.32
CA MET A 118 -2.10 0.81 -3.30
C MET A 118 -1.27 0.77 -4.58
N LYS A 119 -0.93 1.94 -5.11
CA LYS A 119 -0.09 2.06 -6.30
C LYS A 119 1.30 1.44 -6.10
N MET A 120 1.90 1.55 -4.91
CA MET A 120 3.17 0.87 -4.63
C MET A 120 3.01 -0.65 -4.72
N ILE A 121 1.96 -1.19 -4.10
CA ILE A 121 1.69 -2.64 -4.07
C ILE A 121 1.46 -3.15 -5.50
N GLU A 122 0.57 -2.52 -6.28
CA GLU A 122 0.28 -2.92 -7.66
C GLU A 122 1.50 -2.90 -8.59
N ASN A 123 2.41 -1.93 -8.40
CA ASN A 123 3.63 -1.83 -9.22
C ASN A 123 4.75 -2.77 -8.75
N THR A 124 4.55 -3.50 -7.65
CA THR A 124 5.52 -4.45 -7.11
C THR A 124 5.08 -5.87 -7.48
N PRO A 125 5.78 -6.58 -8.39
CA PRO A 125 5.31 -7.89 -8.88
C PRO A 125 5.12 -8.95 -7.78
N VAL A 126 5.96 -8.90 -6.73
CA VAL A 126 5.81 -9.69 -5.51
C VAL A 126 6.26 -8.80 -4.35
N PHE A 127 5.33 -8.40 -3.51
CA PHE A 127 5.62 -7.56 -2.35
C PHE A 127 6.23 -8.40 -1.24
N ILE A 128 7.53 -8.21 -0.99
CA ILE A 128 8.21 -8.72 0.20
C ILE A 128 8.61 -7.53 1.05
N GLY A 129 7.83 -7.24 2.09
CA GLY A 129 7.98 -6.10 2.98
C GLY A 129 8.61 -6.49 4.31
N TYR A 130 9.63 -5.76 4.77
CA TYR A 130 10.16 -5.88 6.13
C TYR A 130 9.79 -4.65 6.95
N ILE A 131 8.95 -4.82 7.98
CA ILE A 131 8.48 -3.77 8.88
C ILE A 131 9.31 -3.82 10.16
N TYR A 132 9.95 -2.70 10.52
CA TYR A 132 10.77 -2.58 11.72
C TYR A 132 10.48 -1.28 12.47
N GLY A 133 10.83 -1.23 13.75
CA GLY A 133 10.59 -0.06 14.60
C GLY A 133 10.40 -0.45 16.06
N ASP A 134 10.51 0.53 16.94
CA ASP A 134 10.45 0.34 18.39
C ASP A 134 9.18 -0.41 18.82
N MET A 135 9.26 -1.14 19.95
CA MET A 135 8.09 -1.79 20.55
C MET A 135 6.98 -0.75 20.81
N GLY A 136 5.74 -1.11 20.47
CA GLY A 136 4.58 -0.20 20.60
C GLY A 136 4.42 0.83 19.49
N SER A 137 5.27 0.83 18.45
CA SER A 137 5.12 1.67 17.25
C SER A 137 3.97 1.27 16.33
N GLY A 138 3.24 0.19 16.65
CA GLY A 138 2.10 -0.32 15.88
C GLY A 138 2.52 -0.99 14.58
N LYS A 139 3.50 -1.92 14.63
CA LYS A 139 3.97 -2.71 13.48
C LYS A 139 2.91 -3.72 13.04
N SER A 140 2.43 -4.56 13.95
CA SER A 140 1.43 -5.59 13.69
C SER A 140 0.10 -4.98 13.20
N ASN A 141 -0.38 -3.92 13.87
CA ASN A 141 -1.53 -3.14 13.36
C ASN A 141 -1.29 -2.60 11.93
N PHE A 142 -0.08 -2.15 11.62
CA PHE A 142 0.23 -1.67 10.26
C PHE A 142 0.30 -2.81 9.24
N ALA A 143 0.78 -3.98 9.62
CA ALA A 143 0.76 -5.16 8.78
C ALA A 143 -0.67 -5.63 8.47
N MET A 144 -1.56 -5.57 9.45
CA MET A 144 -2.99 -5.84 9.25
C MET A 144 -3.66 -4.79 8.37
N LEU A 145 -3.29 -3.51 8.50
CA LEU A 145 -3.74 -2.49 7.54
C LEU A 145 -3.26 -2.81 6.12
N LEU A 146 -2.07 -3.39 5.94
CA LEU A 146 -1.64 -3.83 4.61
C LEU A 146 -2.55 -4.96 4.09
N PHE A 147 -3.01 -5.88 4.93
CA PHE A 147 -3.99 -6.91 4.51
C PHE A 147 -5.24 -6.24 3.93
N GLU A 148 -5.84 -5.26 4.61
CA GLU A 148 -7.01 -4.53 4.11
C GLU A 148 -6.75 -3.81 2.78
N VAL A 149 -5.54 -3.27 2.63
CA VAL A 149 -5.15 -2.61 1.37
C VAL A 149 -5.04 -3.63 0.24
N PHE A 150 -4.47 -4.81 0.51
CA PHE A 150 -4.44 -5.91 -0.45
C PHE A 150 -5.86 -6.34 -0.83
N GLU A 151 -6.75 -6.54 0.16
CA GLU A 151 -8.17 -6.85 -0.06
C GLU A 151 -8.87 -5.80 -0.92
N SER A 152 -8.57 -4.52 -0.68
CA SER A 152 -9.13 -3.42 -1.45
C SER A 152 -8.65 -3.41 -2.91
N ILE A 153 -7.47 -3.96 -3.21
CA ILE A 153 -6.91 -4.04 -4.56
C ILE A 153 -7.44 -5.27 -5.31
N TYR A 154 -7.42 -6.44 -4.69
CA TYR A 154 -7.68 -7.72 -5.37
C TYR A 154 -9.10 -8.29 -5.11
N GLY A 155 -9.82 -7.75 -4.13
CA GLY A 155 -11.10 -8.29 -3.66
C GLY A 155 -10.90 -9.29 -2.53
N GLU A 156 -11.75 -9.21 -1.49
CA GLU A 156 -11.67 -10.04 -0.28
C GLU A 156 -11.73 -11.55 -0.59
N GLU A 157 -12.52 -11.92 -1.61
CA GLU A 157 -12.72 -13.29 -2.05
C GLU A 157 -11.61 -13.85 -2.94
N ASN A 158 -10.68 -13.02 -3.42
CA ASN A 158 -9.58 -13.42 -4.31
C ASN A 158 -8.22 -13.33 -3.60
N ILE A 159 -8.22 -13.35 -2.27
CA ILE A 159 -7.01 -13.35 -1.45
C ILE A 159 -7.04 -14.54 -0.52
N TYR A 160 -5.91 -15.21 -0.42
CA TYR A 160 -5.62 -16.23 0.57
C TYR A 160 -4.61 -15.69 1.58
N ARG A 161 -5.04 -15.54 2.83
CA ARG A 161 -4.28 -14.96 3.94
C ARG A 161 -3.71 -16.05 4.81
N ALA A 162 -2.40 -16.02 5.02
CA ALA A 162 -1.78 -16.91 5.98
C ALA A 162 -0.89 -16.13 6.94
N ALA A 163 -1.01 -16.39 8.25
CA ALA A 163 -0.28 -15.61 9.24
C ALA A 163 0.07 -16.45 10.47
N ASN A 164 1.13 -16.08 11.18
CA ASN A 164 1.43 -16.65 12.51
C ASN A 164 0.72 -15.90 13.65
N ILE A 165 -0.32 -15.12 13.35
CA ILE A 165 -1.11 -14.39 14.33
C ILE A 165 -2.57 -14.84 14.24
N THR A 166 -3.23 -14.90 15.40
CA THR A 166 -4.65 -15.26 15.47
C THR A 166 -5.52 -14.09 15.02
N SER A 167 -6.34 -14.31 13.98
CA SER A 167 -7.36 -13.36 13.51
C SER A 167 -8.49 -14.08 12.77
N ASP A 168 -9.73 -13.61 12.94
CA ASP A 168 -10.90 -14.13 12.22
C ASP A 168 -10.81 -13.97 10.70
N THR A 169 -9.89 -13.12 10.23
CA THR A 169 -9.69 -12.82 8.81
C THR A 169 -8.62 -13.69 8.18
N VAL A 170 -7.82 -14.41 8.96
CA VAL A 170 -6.74 -15.26 8.45
C VAL A 170 -7.32 -16.60 8.01
N ASP A 171 -7.09 -16.98 6.74
CA ASP A 171 -7.56 -18.25 6.19
C ASP A 171 -6.76 -19.43 6.76
N GLU A 172 -5.48 -19.20 7.06
CA GLU A 172 -4.61 -20.22 7.63
C GLU A 172 -3.57 -19.67 8.63
N GLU A 173 -3.58 -20.23 9.84
CA GLU A 173 -2.56 -19.97 10.84
C GLU A 173 -1.30 -20.80 10.57
N ILE A 174 -0.14 -20.14 10.50
CA ILE A 174 1.17 -20.76 10.22
C ILE A 174 2.07 -20.65 11.45
N GLU A 175 2.14 -21.72 12.25
CA GLU A 175 3.05 -21.81 13.40
C GLU A 175 4.38 -22.51 13.08
N GLU A 176 4.46 -23.25 11.96
CA GLU A 176 5.58 -24.16 11.65
C GLU A 176 6.23 -23.86 10.29
N TYR A 177 7.56 -24.03 10.24
CA TYR A 177 8.34 -23.81 9.02
C TYR A 177 7.98 -24.76 7.89
N SER A 178 7.83 -26.06 8.18
CA SER A 178 7.44 -27.06 7.17
C SER A 178 6.13 -26.67 6.48
N ARG A 179 5.14 -26.22 7.26
CA ARG A 179 3.84 -25.80 6.72
C ARG A 179 3.96 -24.59 5.78
N LEU A 180 4.80 -23.61 6.13
CA LEU A 180 5.07 -22.46 5.28
C LEU A 180 5.70 -22.87 3.95
N VAL A 181 6.64 -23.82 3.98
CA VAL A 181 7.27 -24.37 2.78
C VAL A 181 6.25 -25.11 1.93
N ASP A 182 5.45 -26.00 2.51
CA ASP A 182 4.44 -26.80 1.82
C ASP A 182 3.44 -25.91 1.05
N LEU A 183 2.91 -24.87 1.71
CA LEU A 183 1.99 -23.92 1.09
C LEU A 183 2.63 -23.21 -0.12
N LEU A 184 3.88 -22.79 0.03
CA LEU A 184 4.61 -22.11 -1.03
C LEU A 184 4.94 -23.03 -2.20
N GLU A 185 5.26 -24.30 -1.93
CA GLU A 185 5.56 -25.29 -2.96
C GLU A 185 4.32 -25.71 -3.73
N ASP A 186 3.21 -26.01 -3.03
CA ASP A 186 1.90 -26.30 -3.66
C ASP A 186 1.48 -25.13 -4.56
N ARG A 187 1.53 -23.91 -4.03
CA ARG A 187 1.23 -22.71 -4.82
C ARG A 187 2.14 -22.57 -6.03
N ARG A 188 3.46 -22.78 -5.86
CA ARG A 188 4.43 -22.71 -6.97
C ARG A 188 4.06 -23.68 -8.08
N GLU A 189 3.69 -24.91 -7.75
CA GLU A 189 3.29 -25.93 -8.72
C GLU A 189 2.03 -25.52 -9.49
N ARG A 190 1.02 -25.03 -8.79
CA ARG A 190 -0.23 -24.53 -9.40
C ARG A 190 0.00 -23.33 -10.33
N VAL A 191 0.82 -22.37 -9.89
CA VAL A 191 1.22 -21.23 -10.73
C VAL A 191 2.00 -21.69 -11.98
N GLN A 192 2.87 -22.69 -11.85
CA GLN A 192 3.62 -23.25 -12.99
C GLN A 192 2.72 -24.06 -13.94
N ALA A 193 1.68 -24.70 -13.42
CA ALA A 193 0.65 -25.36 -14.21
C ALA A 193 -0.26 -24.36 -14.95
N GLY A 194 -0.16 -23.06 -14.64
CA GLY A 194 -0.97 -22.01 -15.23
C GLY A 194 -2.39 -21.97 -14.68
N GLU A 195 -2.60 -22.48 -13.47
CA GLU A 195 -3.86 -22.34 -12.75
C GLU A 195 -4.12 -20.87 -12.41
N ASP A 196 -5.40 -20.50 -12.42
CA ASP A 196 -5.85 -19.24 -11.85
C ASP A 196 -5.92 -19.44 -10.33
N VAL A 197 -5.04 -18.74 -9.62
CA VAL A 197 -4.88 -18.87 -8.17
C VAL A 197 -5.05 -17.50 -7.54
N ASP A 198 -5.74 -17.47 -6.40
CA ASP A 198 -5.96 -16.27 -5.59
C ASP A 198 -4.62 -15.60 -5.23
N GLU A 199 -4.64 -14.31 -4.93
CA GLU A 199 -3.44 -13.63 -4.45
C GLU A 199 -3.08 -14.13 -3.04
N MET A 200 -1.85 -14.57 -2.84
CA MET A 200 -1.40 -15.06 -1.54
C MET A 200 -0.71 -13.94 -0.78
N LEU A 201 -1.14 -13.68 0.44
CA LEU A 201 -0.52 -12.73 1.35
C LEU A 201 -0.17 -13.43 2.66
N MET A 202 1.11 -13.37 3.03
CA MET A 202 1.61 -14.00 4.24
C MET A 202 2.15 -12.98 5.23
N LEU A 203 1.87 -13.18 6.52
CA LEU A 203 2.41 -12.37 7.61
C LEU A 203 3.17 -13.24 8.60
N ILE A 204 4.43 -12.91 8.82
CA ILE A 204 5.25 -13.47 9.90
C ILE A 204 5.60 -12.34 10.87
N ASP A 205 4.86 -12.27 11.98
CA ASP A 205 5.18 -11.39 13.10
C ASP A 205 6.41 -11.91 13.85
N GLU A 206 7.18 -10.98 14.41
CA GLU A 206 8.41 -11.22 15.17
C GLU A 206 9.43 -12.12 14.45
N ALA A 207 9.48 -12.02 13.11
CA ALA A 207 10.46 -12.68 12.28
C ALA A 207 11.90 -12.42 12.77
N ALA A 208 12.18 -11.30 13.48
CA ALA A 208 13.44 -11.05 14.20
C ALA A 208 13.98 -12.27 14.99
N GLN A 209 13.12 -13.04 15.67
CA GLN A 209 13.51 -14.24 16.44
C GLN A 209 14.08 -15.35 15.55
N ILE A 210 13.74 -15.34 14.26
CA ILE A 210 14.27 -16.22 13.23
C ILE A 210 15.69 -15.79 12.82
N PHE A 211 16.01 -14.49 12.91
CA PHE A 211 17.23 -13.89 12.36
C PHE A 211 18.43 -13.80 13.31
N THR A 212 18.28 -13.97 14.64
CA THR A 212 19.38 -13.74 15.57
C THR A 212 20.48 -14.79 15.39
N GLY A 213 21.53 -14.42 14.65
CA GLY A 213 22.57 -15.33 14.20
C GLY A 213 23.76 -15.49 15.15
N THR A 214 23.85 -16.57 15.95
CA THR A 214 25.14 -17.08 16.44
C THR A 214 25.19 -18.61 16.55
N GLY A 215 26.05 -19.24 15.75
CA GLY A 215 26.46 -20.64 15.89
C GLY A 215 25.46 -21.67 15.36
N SER A 216 24.28 -21.77 15.97
CA SER A 216 23.17 -22.67 15.58
C SER A 216 22.22 -22.10 14.52
N ASP A 217 22.34 -20.80 14.24
CA ASP A 217 21.34 -20.03 13.49
C ASP A 217 21.65 -19.86 12.00
N GLN A 218 22.78 -20.41 11.53
CA GLN A 218 23.13 -20.43 10.11
C GLN A 218 22.09 -21.18 9.27
N TRP A 219 21.58 -22.29 9.81
CA TRP A 219 20.49 -23.06 9.22
C TRP A 219 19.22 -22.20 9.04
N LYS A 220 18.78 -21.51 10.10
CA LYS A 220 17.56 -20.69 10.08
C LYS A 220 17.64 -19.54 9.06
N ALA A 221 18.80 -18.90 8.94
CA ALA A 221 19.01 -17.85 7.93
C ALA A 221 18.89 -18.42 6.51
N LYS A 222 19.45 -19.60 6.25
CA LYS A 222 19.32 -20.29 4.95
C LYS A 222 17.89 -20.74 4.68
N ALA A 223 17.20 -21.28 5.69
CA ALA A 223 15.81 -21.72 5.63
C ALA A 223 14.88 -20.54 5.29
N LEU A 224 15.06 -19.40 5.95
CA LEU A 224 14.32 -18.19 5.61
C LEU A 224 14.65 -17.68 4.21
N ALA A 225 15.91 -17.73 3.78
CA ALA A 225 16.26 -17.38 2.41
C ALA A 225 15.60 -18.32 1.38
N LYS A 226 15.46 -19.62 1.70
CA LYS A 226 14.68 -20.58 0.89
C LYS A 226 13.23 -20.13 0.79
N VAL A 227 12.59 -19.83 1.92
CA VAL A 227 11.20 -19.32 1.97
C VAL A 227 11.03 -18.05 1.13
N LEU A 228 11.88 -17.04 1.27
CA LEU A 228 11.77 -15.79 0.49
C LEU A 228 11.98 -16.01 -1.02
N LYS A 229 12.89 -16.92 -1.40
CA LYS A 229 13.08 -17.33 -2.80
C LYS A 229 11.85 -18.10 -3.33
N LEU A 230 11.27 -18.98 -2.51
CA LEU A 230 10.07 -19.72 -2.85
C LEU A 230 8.88 -18.79 -3.01
N ALA A 231 8.65 -17.85 -2.09
CA ALA A 231 7.60 -16.84 -2.16
C ALA A 231 7.66 -16.04 -3.46
N ARG A 232 8.86 -15.60 -3.89
CA ARG A 232 9.04 -14.94 -5.20
C ARG A 232 8.65 -15.84 -6.38
N LYS A 233 9.01 -17.12 -6.36
CA LYS A 233 8.67 -18.08 -7.44
C LYS A 233 7.18 -18.44 -7.45
N ALA A 234 6.57 -18.52 -6.27
CA ALA A 234 5.16 -18.81 -6.05
C ALA A 234 4.25 -17.58 -6.26
N LYS A 235 4.83 -16.40 -6.55
CA LYS A 235 4.11 -15.11 -6.59
C LYS A 235 3.25 -14.91 -5.33
N ALA A 236 3.87 -15.11 -4.17
CA ALA A 236 3.25 -14.91 -2.87
C ALA A 236 3.83 -13.66 -2.23
N ASN A 237 2.96 -12.74 -1.84
CA ASN A 237 3.31 -11.54 -1.10
C ASN A 237 3.59 -11.91 0.36
N MET A 238 4.59 -11.28 0.96
CA MET A 238 5.04 -11.60 2.31
C MET A 238 5.37 -10.32 3.08
N ILE A 239 4.86 -10.26 4.31
CA ILE A 239 5.12 -9.21 5.28
C ILE A 239 5.87 -9.86 6.44
N LEU A 240 7.05 -9.34 6.73
CA LEU A 240 7.89 -9.76 7.84
C LEU A 240 7.95 -8.62 8.85
N ILE A 241 7.72 -8.89 10.13
CA ILE A 241 7.89 -7.90 11.18
C ILE A 241 9.16 -8.22 11.97
N GLY A 242 9.97 -7.20 12.26
CA GLY A 242 11.13 -7.33 13.12
C GLY A 242 11.24 -6.18 14.12
N GLN A 243 12.17 -6.32 15.08
CA GLN A 243 12.34 -5.33 16.13
C GLN A 243 13.12 -4.10 15.61
N ASP A 244 14.26 -4.30 14.96
CA ASP A 244 15.09 -3.21 14.44
C ASP A 244 15.60 -3.43 13.00
N GLY A 245 16.12 -2.35 12.38
CA GLY A 245 16.67 -2.40 11.02
C GLY A 245 18.06 -3.05 10.91
N LYS A 246 18.60 -3.63 11.98
CA LYS A 246 19.87 -4.36 12.04
C LYS A 246 19.65 -5.87 12.17
N ASP A 247 18.50 -6.30 12.67
CA ASP A 247 18.17 -7.70 12.92
C ASP A 247 18.17 -8.55 11.63
N ILE A 248 17.92 -7.95 10.48
CA ILE A 248 17.94 -8.64 9.19
C ILE A 248 19.34 -8.64 8.55
N ASP A 249 19.91 -9.83 8.32
CA ASP A 249 21.19 -9.99 7.62
C ASP A 249 21.14 -9.41 6.21
N ALA A 250 22.27 -8.90 5.72
CA ALA A 250 22.36 -8.25 4.42
C ALA A 250 21.95 -9.14 3.24
N SER A 251 22.17 -10.45 3.34
CA SER A 251 21.71 -11.40 2.30
C SER A 251 20.21 -11.58 2.29
N LEU A 252 19.55 -11.49 3.44
CA LEU A 252 18.09 -11.58 3.57
C LEU A 252 17.42 -10.27 3.16
N ARG A 253 18.04 -9.12 3.48
CA ARG A 253 17.60 -7.80 2.98
C ARG A 253 17.52 -7.76 1.45
N ALA A 254 18.47 -8.39 0.77
CA ALA A 254 18.48 -8.46 -0.69
C ALA A 254 17.26 -9.19 -1.30
N LEU A 255 16.59 -10.01 -0.49
CA LEU A 255 15.38 -10.73 -0.87
C LEU A 255 14.09 -9.96 -0.55
N CYS A 256 14.18 -8.91 0.28
CA CYS A 256 13.09 -7.96 0.47
C CYS A 256 13.01 -6.97 -0.72
N THR A 257 11.81 -6.48 -0.97
CA THR A 257 11.54 -5.48 -2.02
C THR A 257 11.34 -4.08 -1.46
N THR A 258 10.89 -4.01 -0.21
CA THR A 258 10.51 -2.78 0.47
C THR A 258 10.79 -2.92 1.95
N PHE A 259 11.27 -1.85 2.56
CA PHE A 259 11.50 -1.76 4.00
C PHE A 259 10.59 -0.66 4.57
N VAL A 260 9.95 -0.93 5.69
CA VAL A 260 9.03 0.00 6.35
C VAL A 260 9.53 0.28 7.75
N GLU A 261 9.91 1.51 8.00
CA GLU A 261 10.24 2.00 9.34
C GLU A 261 8.98 2.57 10.00
N LYS A 262 8.50 1.90 11.04
CA LYS A 262 7.42 2.41 11.90
C LYS A 262 8.01 3.33 12.97
N GLN A 263 7.88 4.63 12.73
CA GLN A 263 8.34 5.68 13.65
C GLN A 263 7.34 5.95 14.78
N SER A 264 6.05 5.69 14.54
CA SER A 264 4.98 5.79 15.54
C SER A 264 3.75 5.01 15.08
N GLN A 265 2.73 4.89 15.93
CA GLN A 265 1.47 4.23 15.58
C GLN A 265 0.83 4.80 14.30
N THR A 266 1.02 6.09 14.02
CA THR A 266 0.39 6.81 12.91
C THR A 266 1.36 7.23 11.80
N THR A 267 2.65 6.85 11.88
CA THR A 267 3.69 7.29 10.92
C THR A 267 4.55 6.12 10.47
N ALA A 268 4.60 5.91 9.15
CA ALA A 268 5.42 4.88 8.51
C ALA A 268 6.29 5.51 7.41
N VAL A 269 7.55 5.10 7.28
CA VAL A 269 8.43 5.54 6.20
C VAL A 269 8.87 4.34 5.38
N PHE A 270 8.69 4.42 4.07
CA PHE A 270 9.06 3.38 3.14
C PHE A 270 10.43 3.68 2.54
N TRP A 271 11.28 2.66 2.55
CA TRP A 271 12.67 2.71 2.11
C TRP A 271 12.92 1.65 1.05
N GLY A 272 13.89 1.92 0.17
CA GLY A 272 14.37 0.94 -0.79
C GLY A 272 15.32 -0.08 -0.18
N ASP A 273 16.09 0.33 0.82
CA ASP A 273 17.05 -0.53 1.54
C ASP A 273 17.17 -0.05 3.01
N VAL A 274 17.81 -0.85 3.86
CA VAL A 274 18.17 -0.47 5.22
C VAL A 274 19.60 -0.89 5.51
N LYS A 275 20.39 0.02 6.08
CA LYS A 275 21.77 -0.26 6.51
C LYS A 275 22.07 0.42 7.82
N ASP A 276 22.69 -0.30 8.73
CA ASP A 276 23.06 0.21 10.06
C ASP A 276 21.89 0.90 10.79
N ARG A 277 20.68 0.31 10.69
CA ARG A 277 19.40 0.82 11.22
C ARG A 277 18.87 2.09 10.56
N GLN A 278 19.46 2.53 9.47
CA GLN A 278 19.01 3.69 8.72
C GLN A 278 18.42 3.25 7.38
N GLY A 279 17.20 3.69 7.12
CA GLY A 279 16.58 3.52 5.81
C GLY A 279 17.34 4.32 4.75
N ILE A 280 17.52 3.69 3.59
CA ILE A 280 18.22 4.26 2.43
C ILE A 280 17.24 4.30 1.25
N GLY A 281 17.31 5.38 0.46
CA GLY A 281 16.46 5.55 -0.72
C GLY A 281 14.99 5.67 -0.33
N ARG A 282 14.62 6.78 0.33
CA ARG A 282 13.24 7.03 0.77
C ARG A 282 12.30 6.95 -0.43
N LYS A 283 11.37 6.01 -0.40
CA LYS A 283 10.31 5.86 -1.41
C LYS A 283 9.15 6.79 -1.10
N MET A 284 8.63 6.73 0.12
CA MET A 284 7.51 7.57 0.57
C MET A 284 7.43 7.65 2.09
N LYS A 285 6.65 8.61 2.59
CA LYS A 285 6.35 8.76 4.02
C LYS A 285 4.85 8.88 4.20
N LEU A 286 4.30 7.96 4.99
CA LEU A 286 2.91 7.99 5.41
C LEU A 286 2.78 8.66 6.77
N SER A 287 1.81 9.56 6.88
CA SER A 287 1.45 10.24 8.11
C SER A 287 -0.05 10.14 8.32
N LYS A 288 -0.49 10.05 9.58
CA LYS A 288 -1.89 9.80 9.95
C LYS A 288 -2.41 8.46 9.41
N VAL A 289 -1.55 7.45 9.41
CA VAL A 289 -1.95 6.08 9.08
C VAL A 289 -3.06 5.65 10.04
N PRO A 290 -4.22 5.19 9.53
CA PRO A 290 -5.33 4.75 10.37
C PRO A 290 -4.98 3.45 11.09
N GLU A 291 -5.76 3.13 12.12
CA GLU A 291 -5.76 1.77 12.68
C GLU A 291 -6.48 0.82 11.70
N THR A 292 -6.08 -0.45 11.73
CA THR A 292 -6.76 -1.50 10.95
C THR A 292 -8.19 -1.66 11.48
N SER A 293 -9.14 -1.95 10.60
CA SER A 293 -10.50 -2.35 10.97
C SER A 293 -10.64 -3.85 11.23
N LEU A 294 -9.67 -4.66 10.79
CA LEU A 294 -9.59 -6.09 11.09
C LEU A 294 -9.45 -6.34 12.61
N ASP A 295 -10.19 -7.33 13.12
CA ASP A 295 -10.04 -7.81 14.49
C ASP A 295 -8.91 -8.84 14.57
N TRP A 296 -7.99 -8.64 15.51
CA TRP A 296 -6.82 -9.50 15.70
C TRP A 296 -6.33 -9.44 17.15
N ASP A 297 -5.75 -10.53 17.65
CA ASP A 297 -5.26 -10.56 19.02
C ASP A 297 -3.94 -9.80 19.14
N THR A 298 -4.01 -8.60 19.72
CA THR A 298 -2.85 -7.74 19.96
C THR A 298 -1.83 -8.32 20.94
N TRP A 299 -2.23 -9.30 21.74
CA TRP A 299 -1.37 -9.94 22.74
C TRP A 299 -0.81 -11.29 22.29
N ASP A 300 -1.17 -11.73 21.10
CA ASP A 300 -0.63 -12.94 20.49
C ASP A 300 0.78 -12.65 19.95
N GLU A 301 1.79 -13.03 20.73
CA GLU A 301 3.19 -13.05 20.28
C GLU A 301 3.35 -14.26 19.36
N GLY A 302 2.93 -14.12 18.09
CA GLY A 302 2.89 -15.22 17.12
C GLY A 302 4.12 -16.14 17.20
N ASP A 303 3.90 -17.38 17.61
CA ASP A 303 4.97 -18.36 17.82
C ASP A 303 5.31 -19.03 16.49
N PHE A 304 6.57 -18.93 16.05
CA PHE A 304 7.03 -19.56 14.81
C PHE A 304 8.15 -20.55 15.09
N LYS A 305 7.88 -21.83 14.85
CA LYS A 305 8.76 -22.95 15.14
C LYS A 305 9.44 -23.45 13.88
N PHE A 306 10.77 -23.56 13.97
CA PHE A 306 11.54 -24.39 13.05
C PHE A 306 11.43 -25.82 13.53
N ASP A 307 10.45 -26.53 13.02
CA ASP A 307 10.39 -27.97 13.14
C ASP A 307 11.51 -28.61 12.31
N GLU A 308 12.04 -29.74 12.80
CA GLU A 308 12.97 -30.57 12.02
C GLU A 308 12.17 -31.21 10.88
N GLY A 309 11.89 -30.44 9.84
CA GLY A 309 11.39 -30.97 8.58
C GLY A 309 12.45 -31.80 7.88
N ASP A 310 12.01 -32.76 7.06
CA ASP A 310 12.85 -33.57 6.14
C ASP A 310 13.43 -32.71 4.98
N ASP A 311 13.80 -31.46 5.23
CA ASP A 311 14.52 -30.64 4.26
C ASP A 311 15.97 -31.13 4.23
N ASP A 312 16.32 -31.84 3.15
CA ASP A 312 17.71 -32.21 2.87
C ASP A 312 18.57 -30.94 2.91
N GLU A 313 19.67 -30.96 3.66
CA GLU A 313 20.59 -29.80 3.79
C GLU A 313 21.11 -29.31 2.42
N ASP A 314 21.04 -30.18 1.41
CA ASP A 314 21.37 -29.94 0.00
C ASP A 314 20.38 -29.00 -0.72
N ASP A 315 19.13 -28.87 -0.28
CA ASP A 315 18.11 -28.00 -0.88
C ASP A 315 18.13 -26.55 -0.34
N LEU A 316 18.92 -26.31 0.71
CA LEU A 316 19.11 -24.97 1.24
C LEU A 316 20.09 -24.14 0.41
N PRO A 317 19.87 -22.83 0.27
CA PRO A 317 20.84 -21.93 -0.33
C PRO A 317 22.22 -22.06 0.33
N THR A 318 23.26 -22.14 -0.49
CA THR A 318 24.62 -22.09 0.01
C THR A 318 24.98 -20.68 0.45
N TRP A 319 26.02 -20.55 1.28
CA TRP A 319 26.55 -19.23 1.65
C TRP A 319 27.02 -18.43 0.45
N GLU A 320 27.57 -19.10 -0.56
CA GLU A 320 28.01 -18.47 -1.80
C GLU A 320 26.81 -17.89 -2.58
N ASP A 321 25.69 -18.62 -2.65
CA ASP A 321 24.46 -18.11 -3.28
C ASP A 321 23.91 -16.85 -2.58
N LEU A 322 23.93 -16.86 -1.24
CA LEU A 322 23.47 -15.73 -0.42
C LEU A 322 24.38 -14.52 -0.58
N GLU A 323 25.69 -14.73 -0.64
CA GLU A 323 26.67 -13.67 -0.86
C GLU A 323 26.59 -13.10 -2.28
N GLU A 324 26.36 -13.93 -3.30
CA GLU A 324 26.14 -13.46 -4.67
C GLU A 324 24.86 -12.60 -4.77
N LEU A 325 23.76 -13.05 -4.17
CA LEU A 325 22.50 -12.31 -4.12
C LEU A 325 22.65 -10.96 -3.44
N LYS A 326 23.31 -10.93 -2.28
CA LYS A 326 23.66 -9.70 -1.57
C LYS A 326 24.43 -8.76 -2.48
N ASN A 327 25.51 -9.24 -3.09
CA ASN A 327 26.37 -8.43 -3.97
C ASN A 327 25.61 -7.90 -5.19
N GLN A 328 24.69 -8.67 -5.75
CA GLN A 328 23.85 -8.25 -6.86
C GLN A 328 22.88 -7.15 -6.42
N HIS A 329 22.21 -7.34 -5.29
CA HIS A 329 21.25 -6.37 -4.76
C HIS A 329 21.92 -5.05 -4.38
N GLU A 330 23.06 -5.08 -3.66
CA GLU A 330 23.81 -3.87 -3.32
C GLU A 330 24.22 -3.10 -4.59
N ARG A 331 24.62 -3.80 -5.66
CA ARG A 331 24.94 -3.16 -6.96
C ARG A 331 23.72 -2.54 -7.62
N GLU A 332 22.59 -3.21 -7.58
CA GLU A 332 21.34 -2.67 -8.11
C GLU A 332 20.91 -1.41 -7.34
N MET A 333 20.95 -1.46 -6.00
CA MET A 333 20.59 -0.32 -5.16
C MET A 333 21.55 0.86 -5.34
N MET A 334 22.86 0.61 -5.44
CA MET A 334 23.83 1.66 -5.78
C MET A 334 23.48 2.35 -7.10
N ALA A 335 23.08 1.58 -8.12
CA ALA A 335 22.68 2.12 -9.41
C ALA A 335 21.38 2.93 -9.33
N ILE A 336 20.40 2.47 -8.55
CA ILE A 336 19.13 3.19 -8.33
C ILE A 336 19.38 4.50 -7.57
N LEU A 337 20.17 4.48 -6.51
CA LEU A 337 20.44 5.67 -5.69
C LEU A 337 21.18 6.75 -6.47
N ASP A 338 22.16 6.37 -7.29
CA ASP A 338 22.92 7.30 -8.15
C ASP A 338 22.05 8.02 -9.18
N VAL A 339 20.88 7.45 -9.49
CA VAL A 339 19.94 7.98 -10.48
C VAL A 339 18.75 8.71 -9.83
N THR A 340 18.29 8.22 -8.68
CA THR A 340 17.07 8.71 -8.03
C THR A 340 17.33 9.70 -6.89
N THR A 341 18.57 9.86 -6.46
CA THR A 341 18.94 10.76 -5.35
C THR A 341 20.04 11.72 -5.77
N ASP A 342 20.18 12.83 -5.03
CA ASP A 342 21.27 13.80 -5.22
C ASP A 342 22.61 13.34 -4.62
N MET A 343 22.69 12.08 -4.15
CA MET A 343 23.90 11.54 -3.55
C MET A 343 25.01 11.37 -4.59
N THR A 344 26.21 11.78 -4.23
CA THR A 344 27.40 11.54 -5.05
C THR A 344 27.80 10.07 -5.03
N GLN A 345 28.52 9.60 -6.07
CA GLN A 345 29.06 8.24 -6.11
C GLN A 345 29.99 7.93 -4.94
N THR A 346 30.64 8.96 -4.37
CA THR A 346 31.45 8.81 -3.16
C THR A 346 30.57 8.58 -1.93
N GLU A 347 29.51 9.35 -1.74
CA GLU A 347 28.58 9.16 -0.62
C GLU A 347 27.86 7.81 -0.69
N ILE A 348 27.44 7.39 -1.89
CA ILE A 348 26.89 6.04 -2.11
C ILE A 348 27.95 4.98 -1.80
N GLY A 349 29.18 5.20 -2.25
CA GLY A 349 30.32 4.31 -1.95
C GLY A 349 30.56 4.16 -0.45
N ASP A 350 30.53 5.27 0.30
CA ASP A 350 30.68 5.29 1.75
C ASP A 350 29.55 4.52 2.45
N VAL A 351 28.31 4.72 2.00
CA VAL A 351 27.15 3.95 2.49
C VAL A 351 27.37 2.47 2.26
N TYR A 352 27.79 2.02 1.07
CA TYR A 352 27.98 0.60 0.77
C TYR A 352 29.34 0.04 1.21
N GLY A 353 30.28 0.87 1.69
CA GLY A 353 31.64 0.46 2.05
C GLY A 353 32.50 0.09 0.84
N VAL A 354 32.25 0.69 -0.32
CA VAL A 354 32.92 0.38 -1.60
C VAL A 354 33.46 1.65 -2.28
N SER A 355 34.41 1.48 -3.20
CA SER A 355 34.94 2.61 -3.97
C SER A 355 33.89 3.21 -4.94
N ASP A 356 34.02 4.50 -5.22
CA ASP A 356 33.31 5.24 -6.28
C ASP A 356 33.31 4.50 -7.64
N LYS A 357 34.44 3.88 -8.00
CA LYS A 357 34.60 3.08 -9.22
C LYS A 357 33.66 1.87 -9.25
N THR A 358 33.36 1.28 -8.09
CA THR A 358 32.41 0.17 -7.96
C THR A 358 30.99 0.65 -8.19
N VAL A 359 30.60 1.79 -7.62
CA VAL A 359 29.30 2.44 -7.84
C VAL A 359 29.09 2.73 -9.32
N ARG A 360 30.08 3.35 -9.99
CA ARG A 360 30.03 3.64 -11.42
C ARG A 360 29.88 2.39 -12.28
N ARG A 361 30.58 1.30 -11.93
CA ARG A 361 30.45 0.01 -12.63
C ARG A 361 29.05 -0.59 -12.43
N ALA A 362 28.49 -0.46 -11.25
CA ALA A 362 27.15 -0.93 -10.94
C ALA A 362 26.11 -0.18 -11.79
N LYS A 363 26.18 1.15 -11.87
CA LYS A 363 25.35 1.97 -12.75
C LYS A 363 25.40 1.48 -14.20
N ASN A 364 26.60 1.39 -14.78
CA ASN A 364 26.77 0.96 -16.18
C ASN A 364 26.25 -0.46 -16.42
N LYS A 365 26.36 -1.36 -15.43
CA LYS A 365 25.85 -2.73 -15.55
C LYS A 365 24.32 -2.78 -15.56
N HIS A 366 23.67 -1.87 -14.84
CA HIS A 366 22.21 -1.84 -14.66
C HIS A 366 21.50 -0.76 -15.50
N GLU A 367 22.22 -0.08 -16.40
CA GLU A 367 21.72 1.02 -17.23
C GLU A 367 20.44 0.67 -18.01
N ASN A 368 20.41 -0.49 -18.67
CA ASN A 368 19.22 -0.97 -19.40
C ASN A 368 18.02 -1.20 -18.47
N LYS A 369 18.26 -1.67 -17.23
CA LYS A 369 17.19 -1.90 -16.25
C LYS A 369 16.65 -0.58 -15.72
N LEU A 370 17.53 0.40 -15.51
CA LEU A 370 17.15 1.76 -15.09
C LEU A 370 16.34 2.49 -16.17
N GLN A 371 16.70 2.33 -17.45
CA GLN A 371 15.92 2.87 -18.57
C GLN A 371 14.52 2.25 -18.65
N ASN A 372 14.41 0.93 -18.45
CA ASN A 372 13.11 0.23 -18.43
C ASN A 372 12.22 0.66 -17.25
N LEU A 373 12.81 1.11 -16.14
CA LEU A 373 12.12 1.67 -14.99
C LEU A 373 11.79 3.16 -15.16
N GLY A 374 12.18 3.79 -16.28
CA GLY A 374 11.97 5.22 -16.53
C GLY A 374 12.81 6.13 -15.65
N LEU A 375 13.91 5.61 -15.08
CA LEU A 375 14.75 6.33 -14.12
C LEU A 375 16.00 6.92 -14.80
N ALA A 376 16.52 6.31 -15.87
CA ALA A 376 17.76 6.72 -16.56
C ALA A 376 17.53 7.46 -17.88
#